data_AF-A0A1H3QXC2-F1
#
_entry.id   AF-A0A1H3QXC2-F1
#
_cell.length_a   1.000
_cell.length_b   1.000
_cell.length_c   1.000
_cell.angle_alpha   90.00
_cell.angle_beta   90.00
_cell.angle_gamma   90.00
#
_symmetry.space_group_name_H-M   'P 1'
#
loop_
_entity.id
_entity.type
_entity.pdbx_description
1 polymer ?
#
loop_
_entity_poly.entity_id
_entity_poly.type
_entity_poly.pdbx_seq_one_letter_code
_entity_poly.pdbx_strand_id
1 'polypeptide(L)'
;MPDPLFAELYRDTEYLTWAPTEQVRRRGRQRTRRTRIAAGLASAVAVAVVATGAAALAGRPDASPPAPPATNPPAPSSTPSRAADPTPSRGPTSADATPPGPPRTSSRPSTETPDPAVPAAALLQLSDLPDGFVRRESDLDGDWSLEAVTIYCRNNSPSIRVGEVALRGVVFDSPTAGLIERVTRHSGDNAAMSMDRVRRVARECVPHREGDSLSIMAEGLAGDESVLVGAVIEGKPGRWLFVRQGDLVAQLRLDSKSTPAEARIYAQRAANRLCAGTDAC
;
A
#
# COMPACT_ATOMS: atom_id res chain seq x y z
N MET A 1 -40.85 20.36 13.84
CA MET A 1 -40.53 20.59 12.41
C MET A 1 -39.16 19.98 12.16
N PRO A 2 -39.00 19.07 11.19
CA PRO A 2 -37.67 18.61 10.80
C PRO A 2 -36.87 19.81 10.23
N ASP A 3 -35.60 19.84 10.59
CA ASP A 3 -34.65 20.89 10.21
C ASP A 3 -34.49 20.93 8.67
N PRO A 4 -34.64 22.11 8.02
CA PRO A 4 -34.69 22.23 6.56
C PRO A 4 -33.48 21.61 5.84
N LEU A 5 -32.30 21.58 6.48
CA LEU A 5 -31.10 20.93 5.93
C LEU A 5 -31.28 19.41 5.77
N PHE A 6 -31.99 18.76 6.69
CA PHE A 6 -32.24 17.33 6.61
C PHE A 6 -33.29 16.99 5.56
N ALA A 7 -34.26 17.88 5.31
CA ALA A 7 -35.27 17.69 4.27
C ALA A 7 -34.66 17.76 2.86
N GLU A 8 -33.65 18.61 2.67
CA GLU A 8 -32.92 18.73 1.40
C GLU A 8 -32.04 17.51 1.14
N LEU A 9 -31.27 17.05 2.15
CA LEU A 9 -30.52 15.78 2.09
C LEU A 9 -31.42 14.57 1.82
N TYR A 10 -32.64 14.54 2.37
CA TYR A 10 -33.55 13.43 2.15
C TYR A 10 -34.08 13.41 0.72
N ARG A 11 -34.44 14.57 0.15
CA ARG A 11 -34.86 14.66 -1.26
C ARG A 11 -33.74 14.28 -2.22
N ASP A 12 -32.51 14.71 -1.94
CA ASP A 12 -31.36 14.38 -2.79
C ASP A 12 -31.05 12.88 -2.74
N THR A 13 -31.28 12.20 -1.60
CA THR A 13 -31.06 10.75 -1.48
C THR A 13 -32.20 9.89 -2.02
N GLU A 14 -33.43 10.41 -2.05
CA GLU A 14 -34.61 9.71 -2.57
C GLU A 14 -34.53 9.45 -4.09
N TYR A 15 -33.78 10.28 -4.83
CA TYR A 15 -33.54 10.10 -6.26
C TYR A 15 -32.16 9.50 -6.60
N LEU A 16 -31.36 9.12 -5.60
CA LEU A 16 -30.11 8.39 -5.85
C LEU A 16 -30.42 6.95 -6.23
N THR A 17 -30.44 6.68 -7.53
CA THR A 17 -30.42 5.33 -8.06
C THR A 17 -29.05 4.71 -7.76
N TRP A 18 -28.93 4.05 -6.61
CA TRP A 18 -27.73 3.31 -6.25
C TRP A 18 -27.41 2.30 -7.37
N ALA A 19 -26.13 2.26 -7.78
CA ALA A 19 -25.69 1.24 -8.72
C ALA A 19 -26.07 -0.15 -8.17
N PRO A 20 -26.51 -1.10 -9.02
CA PRO A 20 -26.87 -2.43 -8.58
C PRO A 20 -25.77 -3.03 -7.70
N THR A 21 -26.15 -3.68 -6.60
CA THR A 21 -25.24 -4.22 -5.59
C THR A 21 -24.12 -5.09 -6.20
N GLU A 22 -24.41 -5.75 -7.32
CA GLU A 22 -23.52 -6.63 -8.06
C GLU A 22 -22.44 -5.84 -8.79
N GLN A 23 -22.76 -4.64 -9.28
CA GLN A 23 -21.81 -3.73 -9.89
C GLN A 23 -20.88 -3.11 -8.84
N VAL A 24 -21.40 -2.77 -7.67
CA VAL A 24 -20.59 -2.34 -6.51
C VAL A 24 -19.66 -3.46 -6.05
N ARG A 25 -20.19 -4.68 -5.88
CA ARG A 25 -19.40 -5.88 -5.54
C ARG A 25 -18.36 -6.23 -6.60
N ARG A 26 -18.67 -6.02 -7.89
CA ARG A 26 -17.72 -6.26 -9.00
C ARG A 26 -16.61 -5.23 -9.01
N ARG A 27 -16.93 -3.94 -8.83
CA ARG A 27 -15.92 -2.86 -8.68
C ARG A 27 -15.04 -3.10 -7.45
N GLY A 28 -15.65 -3.48 -6.32
CA GLY A 28 -14.92 -3.87 -5.10
C GLY A 28 -13.95 -5.02 -5.36
N ARG A 29 -14.43 -6.14 -5.91
CA ARG A 29 -13.58 -7.29 -6.27
C ARG A 29 -12.48 -6.95 -7.28
N GLN A 30 -12.75 -6.05 -8.23
CA GLN A 30 -11.77 -5.63 -9.22
C GLN A 30 -10.66 -4.77 -8.59
N ARG A 31 -10.98 -3.89 -7.64
CA ARG A 31 -9.99 -3.16 -6.82
C ARG A 31 -9.14 -4.12 -5.99
N THR A 32 -9.77 -5.07 -5.27
CA THR A 32 -9.05 -6.05 -4.43
C THR A 32 -8.13 -6.98 -5.25
N ARG A 33 -8.52 -7.32 -6.49
CA ARG A 33 -7.65 -8.11 -7.38
C ARG A 33 -6.45 -7.32 -7.87
N ARG A 34 -6.60 -6.02 -8.14
CA ARG A 34 -5.48 -5.17 -8.57
C ARG A 34 -4.47 -4.94 -7.45
N THR A 35 -4.91 -4.72 -6.20
CA THR A 35 -3.99 -4.61 -5.05
C THR A 35 -3.27 -5.92 -4.72
N ARG A 36 -3.91 -7.08 -4.93
CA ARG A 36 -3.24 -8.38 -4.70
C ARG A 36 -2.18 -8.73 -5.74
N ILE A 37 -2.29 -8.23 -6.97
CA ILE A 37 -1.28 -8.49 -8.01
C ILE A 37 0.01 -7.68 -7.75
N ALA A 38 -0.10 -6.46 -7.21
CA ALA A 38 1.05 -5.65 -6.83
C ALA A 38 1.88 -6.27 -5.68
N ALA A 39 1.25 -7.03 -4.78
CA ALA A 39 1.92 -7.68 -3.65
C ALA A 39 2.46 -9.10 -3.94
N GLY A 40 2.24 -9.65 -5.15
CA GLY A 40 2.43 -11.08 -5.43
C GLY A 40 3.53 -11.46 -6.41
N LEU A 41 4.24 -10.50 -7.03
CA LEU A 41 5.18 -10.76 -8.14
C LEU A 41 6.66 -10.59 -7.74
N ALA A 42 7.08 -11.20 -6.62
CA ALA A 42 8.49 -11.21 -6.23
C ALA A 42 8.94 -12.60 -5.74
N SER A 43 9.11 -13.53 -6.69
CA SER A 43 9.86 -14.76 -6.45
C SER A 43 10.29 -15.45 -7.75
N ALA A 44 11.57 -15.25 -8.09
CA ALA A 44 12.56 -16.31 -8.39
C ALA A 44 13.61 -15.80 -9.39
N VAL A 45 14.65 -15.12 -8.89
CA VAL A 45 15.92 -15.02 -9.63
C VAL A 45 16.92 -15.88 -8.87
N ALA A 46 17.21 -17.06 -9.42
CA ALA A 46 18.30 -17.89 -8.95
C ALA A 46 19.62 -17.25 -9.40
N VAL A 47 20.36 -16.64 -8.48
CA VAL A 47 21.72 -16.16 -8.76
C VAL A 47 22.65 -17.38 -8.71
N ALA A 48 23.03 -17.88 -9.88
CA ALA A 48 24.12 -18.83 -10.02
C ALA A 48 25.46 -18.10 -9.81
N VAL A 49 26.08 -18.30 -8.65
CA VAL A 49 27.44 -17.83 -8.39
C VAL A 49 28.41 -18.71 -9.17
N VAL A 50 28.94 -18.17 -10.26
CA VAL A 50 30.08 -18.76 -10.98
C VAL A 50 31.35 -18.24 -10.30
N ALA A 51 31.95 -19.08 -9.46
CA ALA A 51 33.27 -18.83 -8.88
C ALA A 51 34.34 -19.48 -9.77
N THR A 52 35.17 -18.66 -10.42
CA THR A 52 36.28 -19.12 -11.28
C THR A 52 37.62 -18.55 -10.79
N GLY A 53 38.45 -19.42 -10.19
CA GLY A 53 39.93 -19.36 -10.09
C GLY A 53 40.56 -18.38 -9.07
N ALA A 54 41.71 -18.65 -8.40
CA ALA A 54 42.65 -19.78 -8.44
C ALA A 54 43.61 -19.79 -7.20
N ALA A 55 44.00 -21.01 -6.79
CA ALA A 55 45.24 -21.50 -6.13
C ALA A 55 45.71 -20.97 -4.74
N ALA A 56 45.81 -21.85 -3.73
CA ALA A 56 47.01 -22.65 -3.42
C ALA A 56 46.95 -23.43 -2.06
N LEU A 57 47.38 -24.69 -2.12
CA LEU A 57 48.00 -25.54 -1.07
C LEU A 57 47.16 -26.28 0.01
N ALA A 58 47.31 -27.62 -0.09
CA ALA A 58 47.49 -28.64 0.96
C ALA A 58 46.29 -29.12 1.79
N GLY A 59 45.94 -30.41 1.58
CA GLY A 59 45.74 -31.34 2.70
C GLY A 59 44.39 -32.08 2.78
N ARG A 60 44.48 -33.39 2.50
CA ARG A 60 43.77 -34.51 3.15
C ARG A 60 42.39 -34.93 2.59
N PRO A 61 42.18 -36.25 2.34
CA PRO A 61 40.89 -36.80 1.90
C PRO A 61 40.06 -37.24 3.12
N ASP A 62 38.78 -36.90 3.17
CA ASP A 62 37.76 -37.80 3.71
C ASP A 62 36.31 -37.36 3.44
N ALA A 63 35.45 -38.38 3.34
CA ALA A 63 33.99 -38.38 3.40
C ALA A 63 33.18 -37.79 2.22
N SER A 64 32.75 -38.68 1.31
CA SER A 64 31.63 -38.46 0.40
C SER A 64 30.28 -38.42 1.16
N PRO A 65 29.45 -37.37 0.99
CA PRO A 65 28.07 -37.37 1.46
C PRO A 65 27.15 -38.17 0.51
N PRO A 66 26.07 -38.80 1.01
CA PRO A 66 25.10 -39.49 0.17
C PRO A 66 24.29 -38.51 -0.68
N ALA A 67 24.05 -38.88 -1.94
CA ALA A 67 23.25 -38.11 -2.88
C ALA A 67 21.76 -38.10 -2.48
N PRO A 68 21.06 -36.96 -2.59
CA PRO A 68 19.61 -36.90 -2.40
C PRO A 68 18.86 -37.53 -3.59
N PRO A 69 17.65 -38.06 -3.37
CA PRO A 69 16.85 -38.71 -4.42
C PRO A 69 16.37 -37.70 -5.47
N ALA A 70 16.48 -38.09 -6.74
CA ALA A 70 15.96 -37.36 -7.88
C ALA A 70 14.42 -37.31 -7.83
N THR A 71 13.86 -36.11 -7.67
CA THR A 71 12.42 -35.88 -7.82
C THR A 71 12.16 -35.47 -9.27
N ASN A 72 11.53 -36.34 -10.04
CA ASN A 72 11.12 -36.04 -11.41
C ASN A 72 9.98 -34.99 -11.41
N PRO A 73 10.01 -34.00 -12.31
CA PRO A 73 8.90 -33.06 -12.49
C PRO A 73 7.70 -33.74 -13.16
N PRO A 74 6.44 -33.42 -12.77
CA PRO A 74 5.28 -33.88 -13.50
C PRO A 74 5.15 -33.14 -14.84
N ALA A 75 4.81 -33.91 -15.87
CA ALA A 75 4.54 -33.45 -17.22
C ALA A 75 3.27 -32.57 -17.31
N PRO A 76 3.25 -31.53 -18.15
CA PRO A 76 2.01 -30.80 -18.44
C PRO A 76 1.12 -31.59 -19.40
N SER A 77 -0.09 -31.93 -18.95
CA SER A 77 -1.18 -32.34 -19.86
C SER A 77 -1.86 -31.10 -20.44
N SER A 78 -1.77 -30.95 -21.77
CA SER A 78 -2.78 -30.29 -22.60
C SER A 78 -3.99 -31.24 -22.72
N THR A 79 -5.25 -30.85 -22.92
CA THR A 79 -5.86 -30.18 -24.09
C THR A 79 -7.34 -29.81 -23.73
N PRO A 80 -8.14 -29.16 -24.61
CA PRO A 80 -9.24 -28.28 -24.23
C PRO A 80 -10.62 -28.94 -24.34
N SER A 81 -11.66 -28.29 -23.80
CA SER A 81 -13.02 -28.49 -24.29
C SER A 81 -13.78 -27.17 -24.34
N ARG A 82 -14.21 -26.86 -25.57
CA ARG A 82 -15.02 -25.74 -26.01
C ARG A 82 -16.38 -26.33 -26.41
N ALA A 83 -17.46 -25.88 -25.78
CA ALA A 83 -18.87 -25.94 -26.22
C ALA A 83 -19.71 -25.50 -25.01
N ALA A 84 -20.76 -24.69 -25.08
CA ALA A 84 -21.58 -24.24 -26.19
C ALA A 84 -22.20 -22.87 -25.86
N ASP A 85 -22.51 -22.11 -26.91
CA ASP A 85 -23.55 -21.07 -26.92
C ASP A 85 -24.91 -21.66 -26.54
N PRO A 86 -25.79 -20.84 -25.95
CA PRO A 86 -27.12 -20.77 -26.53
C PRO A 86 -27.58 -19.34 -26.88
N THR A 87 -28.22 -19.34 -28.04
CA THR A 87 -28.93 -18.34 -28.83
C THR A 87 -29.98 -17.52 -28.05
N PRO A 88 -30.26 -16.27 -28.47
CA PRO A 88 -31.10 -15.32 -27.76
C PRO A 88 -32.60 -15.52 -28.00
N SER A 89 -33.42 -15.16 -27.01
CA SER A 89 -34.85 -14.89 -27.22
C SER A 89 -35.10 -13.41 -27.49
N ARG A 90 -35.78 -13.16 -28.61
CA ARG A 90 -36.32 -11.87 -29.05
C ARG A 90 -37.71 -11.62 -28.42
N GLY A 91 -37.95 -10.35 -28.09
CA GLY A 91 -39.27 -9.70 -28.18
C GLY A 91 -39.63 -8.84 -26.95
N PRO A 92 -40.56 -7.87 -27.06
CA PRO A 92 -40.96 -7.08 -28.23
C PRO A 92 -40.70 -5.57 -28.04
N THR A 93 -40.80 -4.87 -29.17
CA THR A 93 -40.85 -3.43 -29.41
C THR A 93 -41.69 -2.65 -28.40
N SER A 94 -41.17 -1.52 -27.92
CA SER A 94 -41.96 -0.41 -27.40
C SER A 94 -41.33 0.93 -27.77
N ALA A 95 -42.16 1.71 -28.46
CA ALA A 95 -42.23 3.15 -28.67
C ALA A 95 -40.98 4.03 -28.43
N ASP A 96 -40.60 4.70 -29.52
CA ASP A 96 -40.29 6.13 -29.61
C ASP A 96 -40.35 6.91 -28.28
N ALA A 97 -39.16 7.26 -27.78
CA ALA A 97 -38.96 8.42 -26.93
C ALA A 97 -37.58 8.99 -27.24
N THR A 98 -37.58 10.23 -27.73
CA THR A 98 -36.42 11.09 -27.95
C THR A 98 -35.44 11.00 -26.77
N PRO A 99 -34.14 10.72 -26.98
CA PRO A 99 -33.20 10.66 -25.87
C PRO A 99 -32.91 12.08 -25.37
N PRO A 100 -33.22 12.43 -24.11
CA PRO A 100 -32.55 13.56 -23.48
C PRO A 100 -31.06 13.25 -23.43
N GLY A 101 -30.23 14.24 -23.78
CA GLY A 101 -28.78 14.11 -23.84
C GLY A 101 -28.20 13.50 -22.56
N PRO A 102 -27.04 12.82 -22.64
CA PRO A 102 -26.48 12.11 -21.51
C PRO A 102 -26.42 13.04 -20.31
N PRO A 103 -26.93 12.62 -19.13
CA PRO A 103 -26.69 13.39 -17.92
C PRO A 103 -25.19 13.55 -17.83
N ARG A 104 -24.74 14.79 -17.63
CA ARG A 104 -23.35 15.08 -17.28
C ARG A 104 -23.03 14.19 -16.10
N THR A 105 -22.40 13.05 -16.36
CA THR A 105 -21.75 12.28 -15.33
C THR A 105 -20.81 13.28 -14.70
N SER A 106 -21.08 13.66 -13.46
CA SER A 106 -20.05 14.13 -12.54
C SER A 106 -19.06 12.98 -12.37
N SER A 107 -18.29 12.71 -13.43
CA SER A 107 -16.90 12.32 -13.31
C SER A 107 -16.26 13.46 -12.53
N ARG A 108 -16.37 13.39 -11.20
CA ARG A 108 -15.54 14.21 -10.32
C ARG A 108 -14.13 13.90 -10.76
N PRO A 109 -13.42 14.85 -11.39
CA PRO A 109 -12.01 14.65 -11.61
C PRO A 109 -11.43 14.67 -10.20
N SER A 110 -10.74 13.61 -9.79
CA SER A 110 -9.84 13.64 -8.64
C SER A 110 -8.62 14.50 -8.98
N THR A 111 -8.85 15.72 -9.48
CA THR A 111 -7.89 16.81 -9.51
C THR A 111 -8.16 17.64 -8.26
N GLU A 112 -8.12 17.00 -7.10
CA GLU A 112 -7.97 17.75 -5.86
C GLU A 112 -6.63 18.48 -6.01
N THR A 113 -6.71 19.80 -6.12
CA THR A 113 -5.52 20.64 -6.27
C THR A 113 -4.58 20.28 -5.12
N PRO A 114 -3.31 19.95 -5.39
CA PRO A 114 -2.40 19.52 -4.33
C PRO A 114 -2.41 20.54 -3.21
N ASP A 115 -2.67 20.10 -1.98
CA ASP A 115 -2.74 20.98 -0.83
C ASP A 115 -1.39 21.72 -0.70
N PRO A 116 -1.36 23.06 -0.84
CA PRO A 116 -0.12 23.82 -0.80
C PRO A 116 0.55 23.74 0.57
N ALA A 117 -0.17 23.34 1.63
CA ALA A 117 0.40 23.17 2.95
C ALA A 117 1.39 22.00 3.04
N VAL A 118 1.37 21.03 2.11
CA VAL A 118 2.44 20.02 1.99
C VAL A 118 3.18 20.23 0.66
N PRO A 119 4.36 20.90 0.69
CA PRO A 119 5.13 21.17 -0.51
C PRO A 119 5.49 19.89 -1.27
N ALA A 120 5.57 19.96 -2.61
CA ALA A 120 5.97 18.81 -3.42
C ALA A 120 7.39 18.32 -3.07
N ALA A 121 8.25 19.23 -2.61
CA ALA A 121 9.60 18.93 -2.16
C ALA A 121 9.64 18.05 -0.90
N ALA A 122 8.54 17.98 -0.13
CA ALA A 122 8.39 17.13 1.04
C ALA A 122 8.21 15.63 0.69
N LEU A 123 7.85 15.33 -0.56
CA LEU A 123 7.69 13.96 -1.04
C LEU A 123 8.98 13.44 -1.67
N LEU A 124 9.18 12.13 -1.59
CA LEU A 124 10.16 11.43 -2.41
C LEU A 124 9.94 11.73 -3.90
N GLN A 125 11.05 11.73 -4.62
CA GLN A 125 11.13 11.88 -6.07
C GLN A 125 11.68 10.59 -6.68
N LEU A 126 11.54 10.43 -8.00
CA LEU A 126 12.10 9.27 -8.71
C LEU A 126 13.62 9.16 -8.53
N SER A 127 14.34 10.28 -8.44
CA SER A 127 15.78 10.30 -8.16
C SER A 127 16.15 9.76 -6.78
N ASP A 128 15.18 9.66 -5.88
CA ASP A 128 15.36 9.15 -4.52
C ASP A 128 15.03 7.66 -4.42
N LEU A 129 14.79 6.99 -5.54
CA LEU A 129 14.45 5.56 -5.59
C LEU A 129 15.52 4.81 -6.40
N PRO A 130 15.66 3.49 -6.21
CA PRO A 130 16.43 2.67 -7.12
C PRO A 130 15.95 2.80 -8.57
N ASP A 131 16.82 2.47 -9.52
CA ASP A 131 16.45 2.46 -10.94
C ASP A 131 15.27 1.52 -11.22
N GLY A 132 14.45 1.88 -12.20
CA GLY A 132 13.29 1.09 -12.65
C GLY A 132 11.98 1.40 -11.94
N PHE A 133 11.98 2.25 -10.90
CA PHE A 133 10.75 2.82 -10.39
C PHE A 133 10.16 3.84 -11.37
N VAL A 134 8.82 3.85 -11.46
CA VAL A 134 8.04 4.85 -12.17
C VAL A 134 6.98 5.41 -11.25
N ARG A 135 6.70 6.71 -11.39
CA ARG A 135 5.63 7.37 -10.64
C ARG A 135 4.29 6.97 -11.25
N ARG A 136 3.32 6.63 -10.40
CA ARG A 136 1.95 6.36 -10.81
C ARG A 136 1.05 7.53 -10.46
N GLU A 137 0.16 7.86 -11.39
CA GLU A 137 -1.06 8.60 -11.07
C GLU A 137 -2.05 7.59 -10.48
N SER A 138 -1.95 7.37 -9.17
CA SER A 138 -2.89 6.53 -8.42
C SER A 138 -3.51 7.36 -7.30
N ASP A 139 -4.76 7.05 -6.99
CA ASP A 139 -5.35 7.46 -5.73
C ASP A 139 -4.56 6.82 -4.58
N LEU A 140 -4.36 7.57 -3.50
CA LEU A 140 -3.83 7.06 -2.22
C LEU A 140 -4.89 6.25 -1.46
N ASP A 141 -6.00 5.94 -2.11
CA ASP A 141 -7.13 5.25 -1.55
C ASP A 141 -6.77 3.78 -1.28
N GLY A 142 -7.29 3.27 -0.17
CA GLY A 142 -7.27 1.85 0.16
C GLY A 142 -6.57 1.51 1.47
N ASP A 143 -6.55 0.21 1.74
CA ASP A 143 -6.17 -0.37 3.04
C ASP A 143 -4.66 -0.61 3.12
N TRP A 144 -3.85 0.38 2.76
CA TRP A 144 -2.39 0.26 2.75
C TRP A 144 -1.74 0.86 3.99
N SER A 145 -2.40 1.78 4.70
CA SER A 145 -1.86 2.49 5.86
C SER A 145 -1.75 1.58 7.09
N LEU A 146 -0.94 1.99 8.08
CA LEU A 146 -0.84 1.28 9.35
C LEU A 146 -2.19 1.26 10.09
N GLU A 147 -2.97 2.33 10.00
CA GLU A 147 -4.29 2.46 10.60
C GLU A 147 -5.24 1.38 10.08
N ALA A 148 -5.17 1.07 8.78
CA ALA A 148 -5.96 -0.01 8.20
C ALA A 148 -5.65 -1.37 8.84
N VAL A 149 -4.43 -1.58 9.34
CA VAL A 149 -4.03 -2.81 10.02
C VAL A 149 -4.42 -2.84 11.49
N THR A 150 -4.72 -1.70 12.10
CA THR A 150 -5.16 -1.67 13.51
C THR A 150 -6.50 -2.33 13.77
N ILE A 151 -7.31 -2.57 12.71
CA ILE A 151 -8.55 -3.34 12.81
C ILE A 151 -8.31 -4.81 13.24
N TYR A 152 -7.08 -5.29 13.13
CA TYR A 152 -6.67 -6.62 13.56
C TYR A 152 -6.24 -6.67 15.02
N CYS A 153 -6.18 -5.53 15.71
CA CYS A 153 -5.89 -5.43 17.14
C CYS A 153 -7.19 -5.49 17.96
N ARG A 154 -7.21 -6.31 19.03
CA ARG A 154 -8.33 -6.43 19.98
C ARG A 154 -8.53 -5.17 20.80
N ASN A 155 -7.43 -4.52 21.16
CA ASN A 155 -7.44 -3.29 21.93
C ASN A 155 -7.71 -2.09 21.02
N ASN A 156 -8.40 -1.10 21.58
CA ASN A 156 -8.66 0.15 20.88
C ASN A 156 -7.33 0.84 20.58
N SER A 157 -7.04 1.04 19.30
CA SER A 157 -5.84 1.73 18.84
C SER A 157 -6.15 3.22 18.67
N PRO A 158 -5.39 4.13 19.30
CA PRO A 158 -5.61 5.56 19.10
C PRO A 158 -5.35 5.92 17.63
N SER A 159 -6.13 6.88 17.10
CA SER A 159 -5.86 7.41 15.76
C SER A 159 -4.46 8.02 15.73
N ILE A 160 -3.63 7.60 14.78
CA ILE A 160 -2.29 8.19 14.57
C ILE A 160 -2.36 9.53 13.82
N ARG A 161 -3.52 9.88 13.23
CA ARG A 161 -3.74 11.13 12.47
C ARG A 161 -4.09 12.33 13.36
N VAL A 162 -3.53 12.39 14.56
CA VAL A 162 -3.83 13.45 15.53
C VAL A 162 -3.39 14.81 14.99
N GLY A 163 -4.29 15.79 14.98
CA GLY A 163 -3.97 17.16 14.59
C GLY A 163 -3.46 17.32 13.15
N GLU A 164 -3.72 16.35 12.27
CA GLU A 164 -3.42 16.46 10.83
C GLU A 164 -4.24 17.61 10.23
N VAL A 165 -3.56 18.52 9.52
CA VAL A 165 -4.18 19.70 8.88
C VAL A 165 -4.04 19.70 7.37
N ALA A 166 -3.11 18.91 6.83
CA ALA A 166 -2.88 18.77 5.40
C ALA A 166 -2.23 17.43 5.07
N LEU A 167 -2.41 16.97 3.84
CA LEU A 167 -1.90 15.69 3.37
C LEU A 167 -1.52 15.77 1.90
N ARG A 168 -0.45 15.06 1.55
CA ARG A 168 -0.07 14.78 0.17
C ARG A 168 0.55 13.40 0.09
N GLY A 169 0.47 12.75 -1.06
CA GLY A 169 1.18 11.48 -1.25
C GLY A 169 1.49 11.18 -2.70
N VAL A 170 2.21 10.10 -2.88
CA VAL A 170 2.70 9.62 -4.16
C VAL A 170 2.81 8.11 -4.14
N VAL A 171 2.59 7.49 -5.30
CA VAL A 171 2.76 6.06 -5.51
C VAL A 171 3.85 5.84 -6.54
N PHE A 172 4.76 4.93 -6.24
CA PHE A 172 5.81 4.46 -7.13
C PHE A 172 5.74 2.95 -7.28
N ASP A 173 5.92 2.48 -8.50
CA ASP A 173 5.98 1.05 -8.82
C ASP A 173 7.26 0.74 -9.59
N SER A 174 7.78 -0.47 -9.41
CA SER A 174 8.75 -1.11 -10.28
C SER A 174 8.25 -2.52 -10.64
N PRO A 175 8.93 -3.26 -11.52
CA PRO A 175 8.56 -4.65 -11.82
C PRO A 175 8.58 -5.58 -10.60
N THR A 176 9.31 -5.23 -9.54
CA THR A 176 9.56 -6.11 -8.39
C THR A 176 9.14 -5.53 -7.05
N ALA A 177 8.79 -4.24 -6.98
CA ALA A 177 8.46 -3.56 -5.74
C ALA A 177 7.46 -2.42 -5.96
N GLY A 178 6.71 -2.09 -4.91
CA GLY A 178 5.87 -0.90 -4.85
C GLY A 178 6.23 -0.08 -3.61
N LEU A 179 6.10 1.24 -3.72
CA LEU A 179 6.27 2.17 -2.62
C LEU A 179 5.12 3.18 -2.65
N ILE A 180 4.39 3.27 -1.54
CA ILE A 180 3.36 4.30 -1.35
C ILE A 180 3.85 5.22 -0.25
N GLU A 181 3.86 6.52 -0.51
CA GLU A 181 4.21 7.54 0.47
C GLU A 181 3.02 8.45 0.71
N ARG A 182 2.79 8.76 1.99
CA ARG A 182 1.90 9.82 2.47
C ARG A 182 2.68 10.71 3.41
N VAL A 183 2.69 12.01 3.13
CA VAL A 183 3.21 13.04 4.01
C VAL A 183 2.05 13.86 4.54
N THR A 184 1.99 13.98 5.86
CA THR A 184 0.99 14.78 6.58
C THR A 184 1.64 15.93 7.29
N ARG A 185 0.98 17.10 7.28
CA ARG A 185 1.32 18.21 8.18
C ARG A 185 0.42 18.16 9.40
N HIS A 186 1.00 18.43 10.56
CA HIS A 186 0.30 18.46 11.84
C HIS A 186 0.40 19.85 12.48
N SER A 187 -0.59 20.20 13.29
CA SER A 187 -0.59 21.45 14.06
C SER A 187 0.16 21.30 15.39
N GLY A 188 1.00 22.28 15.75
CA GLY A 188 1.73 22.28 17.03
C GLY A 188 2.57 21.01 17.25
N ASP A 189 2.51 20.45 18.45
CA ASP A 189 3.26 19.24 18.82
C ASP A 189 2.62 17.93 18.31
N ASN A 190 1.55 18.01 17.51
CA ASN A 190 0.81 16.83 17.10
C ASN A 190 1.58 15.91 16.16
N ALA A 191 2.62 16.40 15.46
CA ALA A 191 3.52 15.54 14.69
C ALA A 191 4.29 14.56 15.61
N ALA A 192 4.82 15.05 16.73
CA ALA A 192 5.50 14.22 17.73
C ALA A 192 4.49 13.24 18.39
N MET A 193 3.30 13.74 18.74
CA MET A 193 2.24 12.89 19.29
C MET A 193 1.80 11.79 18.32
N SER A 194 1.78 12.06 17.01
CA SER A 194 1.52 11.06 15.96
C SER A 194 2.57 9.95 16.01
N MET A 195 3.86 10.31 16.07
CA MET A 195 4.96 9.34 16.18
C MET A 195 4.87 8.49 17.47
N ASP A 196 4.51 9.09 18.60
CA ASP A 196 4.28 8.36 19.84
C ASP A 196 3.11 7.38 19.74
N ARG A 197 2.03 7.77 19.05
CA ARG A 197 0.89 6.87 18.81
C ARG A 197 1.26 5.73 17.86
N VAL A 198 2.08 5.96 16.84
CA VAL A 198 2.62 4.89 15.98
C VAL A 198 3.38 3.86 16.82
N ARG A 199 4.32 4.33 17.65
CA ARG A 199 5.10 3.45 18.54
C ARG A 199 4.21 2.70 19.52
N ARG A 200 3.20 3.38 20.08
CA ARG A 200 2.22 2.78 20.99
C ARG A 200 1.43 1.67 20.31
N VAL A 201 0.83 1.95 19.16
CA VAL A 201 0.06 0.99 18.36
C VAL A 201 0.92 -0.25 18.06
N ALA A 202 2.17 -0.05 17.63
CA ALA A 202 3.07 -1.16 17.32
C ALA A 202 3.48 -2.00 18.54
N ARG A 203 3.53 -1.42 19.75
CA ARG A 203 3.89 -2.15 20.99
C ARG A 203 2.71 -2.78 21.70
N GLU A 204 1.55 -2.14 21.64
CA GLU A 204 0.38 -2.50 22.44
C GLU A 204 -0.68 -3.27 21.66
N CYS A 205 -0.57 -3.39 20.34
CA CYS A 205 -1.52 -4.18 19.56
C CYS A 205 -1.54 -5.64 20.02
N VAL A 206 -2.71 -6.10 20.48
CA VAL A 206 -2.98 -7.51 20.79
C VAL A 206 -3.77 -8.10 19.64
N PRO A 207 -3.19 -8.95 18.79
CA PRO A 207 -3.89 -9.42 17.59
C PRO A 207 -5.14 -10.27 17.90
N HIS A 208 -6.16 -10.17 17.06
CA HIS A 208 -7.36 -11.00 17.17
C HIS A 208 -7.06 -12.49 17.01
N ARG A 209 -6.19 -12.83 16.06
CA ARG A 209 -5.87 -14.21 15.69
C ARG A 209 -4.46 -14.59 16.14
N GLU A 210 -4.28 -15.87 16.43
CA GLU A 210 -2.95 -16.43 16.66
C GLU A 210 -2.12 -16.40 15.37
N GLY A 211 -0.83 -16.12 15.50
CA GLY A 211 0.10 -15.97 14.35
C GLY A 211 0.10 -14.57 13.72
N ASP A 212 -0.95 -13.77 13.93
CA ASP A 212 -0.91 -12.36 13.58
C ASP A 212 0.05 -11.62 14.55
N SER A 213 0.73 -10.57 14.06
CA SER A 213 1.63 -9.75 14.86
C SER A 213 1.78 -8.35 14.29
N LEU A 214 2.05 -7.40 15.19
CA LEU A 214 2.47 -6.04 14.89
C LEU A 214 3.60 -5.69 15.86
N SER A 215 4.72 -5.19 15.36
CA SER A 215 5.88 -4.89 16.19
C SER A 215 6.77 -3.81 15.57
N ILE A 216 7.58 -3.17 16.41
CA ILE A 216 8.65 -2.30 15.96
C ILE A 216 9.84 -3.16 15.55
N MET A 217 10.30 -2.98 14.30
CA MET A 217 11.47 -3.69 13.77
C MET A 217 12.76 -2.90 13.92
N ALA A 218 12.68 -1.57 13.85
CA ALA A 218 13.82 -0.68 14.06
C ALA A 218 13.33 0.73 14.39
N GLU A 219 14.16 1.47 15.12
CA GLU A 219 14.00 2.90 15.41
C GLU A 219 15.32 3.61 15.08
N GLY A 220 15.32 4.94 15.02
CA GLY A 220 16.57 5.70 14.84
C GLY A 220 17.20 5.58 13.44
N LEU A 221 16.39 5.27 12.41
CA LEU A 221 16.87 5.04 11.05
C LEU A 221 17.34 6.32 10.34
N ALA A 222 16.76 7.47 10.67
CA ALA A 222 17.10 8.78 10.11
C ALA A 222 17.03 9.86 11.20
N GLY A 223 17.66 9.58 12.34
CA GLY A 223 17.49 10.33 13.59
C GLY A 223 16.42 9.72 14.49
N ASP A 224 16.25 10.30 15.68
CA ASP A 224 15.43 9.74 16.77
C ASP A 224 13.95 9.58 16.38
N GLU A 225 13.48 10.41 15.45
CA GLU A 225 12.09 10.49 15.03
C GLU A 225 11.80 9.67 13.76
N SER A 226 12.27 8.43 13.77
CA SER A 226 11.97 7.45 12.71
C SER A 226 11.77 6.05 13.28
N VAL A 227 10.79 5.33 12.72
CA VAL A 227 10.42 3.98 13.16
C VAL A 227 9.97 3.11 11.98
N LEU A 228 10.50 1.90 11.91
CA LEU A 228 10.03 0.84 11.02
C LEU A 228 9.12 -0.10 11.80
N VAL A 229 7.86 -0.16 11.40
CA VAL A 229 6.85 -1.08 11.94
C VAL A 229 6.69 -2.26 10.98
N GLY A 230 6.74 -3.47 11.54
CA GLY A 230 6.46 -4.71 10.85
C GLY A 230 5.14 -5.31 11.32
N ALA A 231 4.38 -5.89 10.40
CA ALA A 231 3.26 -6.77 10.73
C ALA A 231 3.39 -8.11 10.01
N VAL A 232 2.75 -9.13 10.55
CA VAL A 232 2.34 -10.34 9.84
C VAL A 232 0.86 -10.50 10.10
N ILE A 233 0.02 -10.37 9.08
CA ILE A 233 -1.44 -10.44 9.23
C ILE A 233 -1.97 -11.44 8.22
N GLU A 234 -2.68 -12.46 8.69
CA GLU A 234 -3.14 -13.59 7.87
C GLU A 234 -1.99 -14.23 7.07
N GLY A 235 -0.81 -14.34 7.71
CA GLY A 235 0.42 -14.85 7.09
C GLY A 235 1.06 -13.92 6.06
N LYS A 236 0.58 -12.68 5.90
CA LYS A 236 1.12 -11.71 4.95
C LYS A 236 1.96 -10.66 5.68
N PRO A 237 3.27 -10.54 5.36
CA PRO A 237 4.09 -9.51 5.96
C PRO A 237 3.74 -8.12 5.43
N GLY A 238 3.80 -7.14 6.33
CA GLY A 238 3.69 -5.71 6.03
C GLY A 238 4.79 -4.91 6.70
N ARG A 239 5.21 -3.83 6.05
CA ARG A 239 6.27 -2.92 6.46
C ARG A 239 5.81 -1.48 6.24
N TRP A 240 5.84 -0.70 7.31
CA TRP A 240 5.54 0.72 7.32
C TRP A 240 6.69 1.47 7.95
N LEU A 241 7.28 2.40 7.22
CA LEU A 241 8.31 3.28 7.71
C LEU A 241 7.68 4.64 8.01
N PHE A 242 7.94 5.16 9.20
CA PHE A 242 7.56 6.51 9.59
C PHE A 242 8.79 7.35 9.85
N VAL A 243 8.77 8.60 9.40
CA VAL A 243 9.81 9.60 9.59
C VAL A 243 9.14 10.92 9.88
N ARG A 244 9.66 11.68 10.85
CA ARG A 244 9.19 13.02 11.15
C ARG A 244 10.33 14.03 11.02
N GLN A 245 10.02 15.21 10.51
CA GLN A 245 10.83 16.43 10.61
C GLN A 245 9.91 17.62 10.87
N GLY A 246 10.19 18.40 11.92
CA GLY A 246 9.35 19.50 12.33
C GLY A 246 7.89 19.08 12.58
N ASP A 247 6.99 19.68 11.81
CA ASP A 247 5.54 19.48 11.81
C ASP A 247 5.05 18.47 10.75
N LEU A 248 5.98 17.87 9.98
CA LEU A 248 5.67 16.90 8.94
C LEU A 248 5.96 15.47 9.38
N VAL A 249 5.09 14.54 8.99
CA VAL A 249 5.28 13.10 9.17
C VAL A 249 5.11 12.40 7.83
N ALA A 250 6.10 11.63 7.40
CA ALA A 250 6.01 10.72 6.27
C ALA A 250 5.66 9.31 6.77
N GLN A 251 4.70 8.66 6.11
CA GLN A 251 4.40 7.23 6.22
C GLN A 251 4.63 6.58 4.86
N LEU A 252 5.52 5.61 4.82
CA LEU A 252 5.86 4.84 3.62
C LEU A 252 5.43 3.40 3.79
N ARG A 253 4.66 2.86 2.84
CA ARG A 253 4.48 1.42 2.67
C ARG A 253 5.63 0.89 1.82
N LEU A 254 6.45 0.04 2.41
CA LEU A 254 7.59 -0.60 1.74
C LEU A 254 7.23 -2.01 1.26
N ASP A 255 8.14 -2.63 0.50
CA ASP A 255 8.05 -4.04 0.20
C ASP A 255 7.95 -4.87 1.50
N SER A 256 7.16 -5.94 1.46
CA SER A 256 6.91 -6.77 2.64
C SER A 256 8.16 -7.43 3.23
N LYS A 257 9.22 -7.58 2.42
CA LYS A 257 10.50 -8.19 2.81
C LYS A 257 11.57 -7.15 3.15
N SER A 258 11.27 -5.85 3.08
CA SER A 258 12.25 -4.81 3.38
C SER A 258 12.86 -4.98 4.77
N THR A 259 14.19 -5.00 4.81
CA THR A 259 15.00 -5.10 6.02
C THR A 259 15.18 -3.73 6.68
N PRO A 260 15.57 -3.66 7.98
CA PRO A 260 15.95 -2.40 8.61
C PRO A 260 17.07 -1.64 7.88
N ALA A 261 18.03 -2.35 7.27
CA ALA A 261 19.13 -1.73 6.53
C ALA A 261 18.63 -1.06 5.23
N GLU A 262 17.74 -1.72 4.49
CA GLU A 262 17.12 -1.12 3.30
C GLU A 262 16.18 0.03 3.67
N ALA A 263 15.38 -0.15 4.73
CA ALA A 263 14.49 0.89 5.24
C ALA A 263 15.25 2.14 5.69
N ARG A 264 16.48 2.00 6.22
CA ARG A 264 17.35 3.14 6.58
C ARG A 264 17.60 4.07 5.40
N ILE A 265 17.81 3.53 4.20
CA ILE A 265 18.06 4.32 3.00
C ILE A 265 16.83 5.17 2.67
N TYR A 266 15.63 4.56 2.69
CA TYR A 266 14.38 5.30 2.48
C TYR A 266 14.12 6.33 3.58
N ALA A 267 14.44 5.99 4.84
CA ALA A 267 14.25 6.88 5.98
C ALA A 267 15.09 8.15 5.84
N GLN A 268 16.36 8.01 5.46
CA GLN A 268 17.26 9.14 5.24
C GLN A 268 16.80 10.03 4.08
N ARG A 269 16.35 9.42 2.98
CA ARG A 269 15.82 10.16 1.83
C ARG A 269 14.53 10.90 2.17
N ALA A 270 13.61 10.24 2.87
CA ALA A 270 12.37 10.86 3.35
C ALA A 270 12.68 12.01 4.33
N ALA A 271 13.58 11.82 5.30
CA ALA A 271 14.00 12.88 6.22
C ALA A 271 14.52 14.12 5.46
N ASN A 272 15.40 13.92 4.47
CA ASN A 272 15.93 15.03 3.66
C ASN A 272 14.83 15.77 2.89
N ARG A 273 13.83 15.05 2.37
CA ARG A 273 12.67 15.66 1.68
C ARG A 273 11.78 16.41 2.64
N LEU A 274 11.46 15.82 3.79
CA LEU A 274 10.68 16.50 4.83
C LEU A 274 11.37 17.80 5.26
N CYS A 275 12.69 17.80 5.44
CA CYS A 275 13.46 19.02 5.72
C CYS A 275 13.34 20.09 4.66
N ALA A 276 13.23 19.73 3.38
CA ALA A 276 12.98 20.70 2.31
C ALA A 276 11.54 21.23 2.30
N GLY A 277 10.63 20.61 3.06
CA GLY A 277 9.20 20.96 3.14
C GLY A 277 8.77 21.66 4.43
N THR A 278 9.67 21.83 5.40
CA THR A 278 9.42 22.46 6.71
C THR A 278 10.57 23.41 7.06
N ASP A 279 10.33 24.32 8.00
CA ASP A 279 11.34 25.27 8.48
C ASP A 279 12.15 24.73 9.66
N ALA A 280 11.86 23.51 10.13
CA ALA A 280 12.46 22.90 11.32
C ALA A 280 13.16 21.56 11.00
N CYS A 281 14.48 21.63 10.89
CA CYS A 281 15.47 20.54 10.94
C CYS A 281 16.69 21.02 11.76
#